data_AF-A0A317YMJ5-F1
#
_entry.id   AF-A0A317YMJ5-F1
#
_cell.length_a   1.000
_cell.length_b   1.000
_cell.length_c   1.000
_cell.angle_alpha   90.00
_cell.angle_beta   90.00
_cell.angle_gamma   90.00
#
_symmetry.space_group_name_H-M   'P 1'
#
loop_
_entity.id
_entity.type
_entity.pdbx_description
1 polymer ?
#
loop_
_entity_poly.entity_id
_entity_poly.type
_entity_poly.pdbx_seq_one_letter_code
_entity_poly.pdbx_strand_id
1 'polypeptide(L)'
;KVHNAWNVLHLIFPVVSTTFASFKSMYGGIPKDFIDYLFIDEAGQAIPQAAVGALFRSKKVVAVGDPIQIEPVVTLESHLIDNIRKNYNVPEYLVSKEASVQSVAD
;
A
#
# COMPACT_ATOMS: atom_id res chain seq x y z
N LYS A 1 -6.46 23.03 6.48
CA LYS A 1 -6.53 23.67 5.14
C LYS A 1 -6.48 22.63 4.02
N VAL A 2 -5.42 21.80 3.94
CA VAL A 2 -5.32 20.73 2.92
C VAL A 2 -6.41 19.65 3.06
N HIS A 3 -6.72 19.22 4.29
CA HIS A 3 -7.82 18.26 4.57
C HIS A 3 -9.17 18.72 4.00
N ASN A 4 -9.58 19.98 4.25
CA ASN A 4 -10.86 20.50 3.74
C ASN A 4 -10.87 20.59 2.20
N ALA A 5 -9.73 20.90 1.58
CA ALA A 5 -9.62 20.91 0.12
C ALA A 5 -9.83 19.49 -0.46
N TRP A 6 -9.27 18.46 0.19
CA TRP A 6 -9.51 17.07 -0.18
C TRP A 6 -10.98 16.66 0.00
N ASN A 7 -11.65 17.08 1.08
CA ASN A 7 -13.09 16.80 1.26
C ASN A 7 -13.93 17.40 0.12
N VAL A 8 -13.64 18.65 -0.29
CA VAL A 8 -14.33 19.27 -1.42
C VAL A 8 -13.98 18.55 -2.73
N LEU A 9 -12.73 18.15 -2.92
CA LEU A 9 -12.31 17.38 -4.09
C LEU A 9 -13.05 16.04 -4.18
N HIS A 10 -13.15 15.28 -3.09
CA HIS A 10 -13.86 14.00 -3.04
C HIS A 10 -15.37 14.15 -3.24
N LEU A 11 -15.95 15.29 -2.88
CA LEU A 11 -17.36 15.59 -3.16
C LEU A 11 -17.61 15.77 -4.66
N ILE A 12 -16.68 16.40 -5.38
CA ILE A 12 -16.79 16.67 -6.83
C ILE A 12 -16.32 15.46 -7.64
N PHE A 13 -15.24 14.81 -7.20
CA PHE A 13 -14.59 13.66 -7.82
C PHE A 13 -14.61 12.49 -6.83
N PRO A 14 -15.66 11.63 -6.88
CA PRO A 14 -15.83 10.55 -5.90
C PRO A 14 -14.77 9.45 -6.03
N VAL A 15 -14.03 9.43 -7.15
CA VAL A 15 -12.95 8.47 -7.40
C VAL A 15 -11.70 9.25 -7.81
N VAL A 16 -10.58 8.93 -7.17
CA VAL A 16 -9.28 9.52 -7.44
C VAL A 16 -8.25 8.39 -7.55
N SER A 17 -7.57 8.29 -8.69
CA SER A 17 -6.52 7.30 -8.92
C SER A 17 -5.13 7.90 -8.80
N THR A 18 -4.18 7.12 -8.27
CA THR A 18 -2.77 7.49 -8.14
C THR A 18 -1.93 6.24 -7.92
N THR A 19 -0.62 6.31 -8.15
CA THR A 19 0.32 5.23 -7.81
C THR A 19 0.79 5.35 -6.37
N PHE A 20 1.30 4.27 -5.76
CA PHE A 20 1.86 4.34 -4.41
C PHE A 20 3.02 5.35 -4.27
N ALA A 21 3.84 5.49 -5.33
CA ALA A 21 4.93 6.45 -5.36
C ALA A 21 4.43 7.91 -5.24
N SER A 22 3.34 8.24 -5.95
CA SER A 22 2.72 9.57 -5.94
C SER A 22 1.80 9.81 -4.74
N PHE A 23 1.26 8.73 -4.14
CA PHE A 23 0.32 8.83 -3.02
C PHE A 23 0.92 9.59 -1.83
N LYS A 24 2.22 9.39 -1.54
CA LYS A 24 2.93 10.05 -0.43
C LYS A 24 2.87 11.58 -0.51
N SER A 25 3.10 12.16 -1.70
CA SER A 25 3.09 13.62 -1.89
C SER A 25 1.66 14.14 -1.94
N MET A 26 0.76 13.41 -2.62
CA MET A 26 -0.63 13.79 -2.85
C MET A 26 -1.45 13.84 -1.55
N TYR A 27 -1.36 12.80 -0.71
CA TYR A 27 -2.02 12.74 0.59
C TYR A 27 -1.06 13.07 1.76
N GLY A 28 -0.05 13.90 1.49
CA GLY A 28 0.89 14.38 2.51
C GLY A 28 0.18 15.15 3.62
N GLY A 29 0.47 14.80 4.88
CA GLY A 29 -0.15 15.45 6.05
C GLY A 29 -1.63 15.12 6.29
N ILE A 30 -2.22 14.22 5.48
CA ILE A 30 -3.57 13.71 5.70
C ILE A 30 -3.55 12.69 6.84
N PRO A 31 -4.47 12.79 7.81
CA PRO A 31 -4.48 11.92 8.99
C PRO A 31 -4.86 10.47 8.64
N LYS A 32 -4.70 9.61 9.64
CA LYS A 32 -5.22 8.24 9.63
C LYS A 32 -6.73 8.24 9.33
N ASP A 33 -7.20 7.18 8.66
CA ASP A 33 -8.63 6.92 8.42
C ASP A 33 -9.38 8.06 7.71
N PHE A 34 -8.70 8.80 6.84
CA PHE A 34 -9.30 9.89 6.08
C PHE A 34 -10.09 9.38 4.86
N ILE A 35 -9.55 8.39 4.15
CA ILE A 35 -10.12 7.79 2.94
C ILE A 35 -11.06 6.67 3.38
N ASP A 36 -12.32 6.68 2.91
CA ASP A 36 -13.28 5.65 3.32
C ASP A 36 -12.98 4.28 2.69
N TYR A 37 -12.66 4.26 1.39
CA TYR A 37 -12.32 3.06 0.65
C TYR A 37 -11.07 3.27 -0.20
N LEU A 38 -10.12 2.35 -0.08
CA LEU A 38 -8.96 2.23 -0.95
C LEU A 38 -9.11 0.98 -1.81
N PHE A 39 -8.97 1.16 -3.12
CA PHE A 39 -8.88 0.07 -4.09
C PHE A 39 -7.43 -0.03 -4.55
N ILE A 40 -6.86 -1.23 -4.45
CA ILE A 40 -5.51 -1.54 -4.89
C ILE A 40 -5.64 -2.51 -6.06
N ASP A 41 -5.26 -2.07 -7.24
CA ASP A 41 -5.14 -2.92 -8.42
C ASP A 41 -3.73 -3.53 -8.47
N GLU A 42 -3.60 -4.67 -9.16
CA GLU A 42 -2.37 -5.45 -9.29
C GLU A 42 -1.70 -5.75 -7.92
N ALA A 43 -2.52 -6.03 -6.90
CA ALA A 43 -2.06 -6.22 -5.52
C ALA A 43 -1.05 -7.37 -5.35
N GLY A 44 -1.08 -8.37 -6.24
CA GLY A 44 -0.10 -9.47 -6.30
C GLY A 44 1.31 -9.03 -6.69
N GLN A 45 1.45 -7.89 -7.39
CA GLN A 45 2.74 -7.32 -7.82
C GLN A 45 3.24 -6.21 -6.90
N ALA A 46 2.36 -5.65 -6.07
CA ALA A 46 2.70 -4.57 -5.16
C ALA A 46 3.37 -5.10 -3.90
N ILE A 47 4.55 -4.56 -3.57
CA ILE A 47 5.20 -4.85 -2.28
C ILE A 47 4.38 -4.23 -1.11
N PRO A 48 4.19 -4.92 0.03
CA PRO A 48 3.41 -4.41 1.16
C PRO A 48 3.87 -3.04 1.65
N GLN A 49 5.19 -2.80 1.64
CA GLN A 49 5.79 -1.58 2.17
C GLN A 49 5.41 -0.34 1.36
N ALA A 50 5.15 -0.49 0.06
CA ALA A 50 4.69 0.60 -0.79
C ALA A 50 3.25 1.03 -0.45
N ALA A 51 2.41 0.08 -0.03
CA ALA A 51 1.01 0.32 0.28
C ALA A 51 0.77 0.90 1.68
N VAL A 52 1.72 0.75 2.64
CA VAL A 52 1.55 1.16 4.06
C VAL A 52 0.98 2.57 4.21
N GLY A 53 1.48 3.53 3.43
CA GLY A 53 1.00 4.91 3.50
C GLY A 53 -0.46 5.07 3.10
N ALA A 54 -0.90 4.33 2.08
CA ALA A 54 -2.29 4.32 1.63
C ALA A 54 -3.20 3.58 2.60
N LEU A 55 -2.76 2.40 3.07
CA LEU A 55 -3.46 1.60 4.07
C LEU A 55 -3.70 2.40 5.36
N PHE A 56 -2.67 3.08 5.87
CA PHE A 56 -2.76 3.86 7.12
C PHE A 56 -3.79 5.00 7.05
N ARG A 57 -4.08 5.51 5.84
CA ARG A 57 -5.03 6.62 5.65
C ARG A 57 -6.41 6.14 5.26
N SER A 58 -6.64 4.83 5.17
CA SER A 58 -7.86 4.26 4.63
C SER A 58 -8.61 3.42 5.67
N LYS A 59 -9.93 3.56 5.74
CA LYS A 59 -10.77 2.81 6.68
C LYS A 59 -11.02 1.38 6.21
N LYS A 60 -11.21 1.21 4.90
CA LYS A 60 -11.49 -0.07 4.25
C LYS A 60 -10.62 -0.21 3.01
N VAL A 61 -10.19 -1.43 2.74
CA VAL A 61 -9.26 -1.73 1.66
C VAL A 61 -9.82 -2.91 0.87
N VAL A 62 -9.80 -2.78 -0.45
CA VAL A 62 -10.07 -3.87 -1.39
C VAL A 62 -8.83 -4.01 -2.24
N ALA A 63 -8.14 -5.13 -2.11
CA ALA A 63 -6.96 -5.46 -2.89
C ALA A 63 -7.35 -6.50 -3.94
N VAL A 64 -7.09 -6.19 -5.21
CA VAL A 64 -7.36 -7.08 -6.34
C VAL A 64 -6.05 -7.28 -7.08
N GLY A 65 -5.72 -8.53 -7.33
CA GLY A 65 -4.59 -8.92 -8.15
C GLY A 65 -4.83 -10.31 -8.72
N ASP A 66 -4.10 -10.63 -9.78
CA ASP A 66 -4.06 -11.98 -10.34
C ASP A 66 -2.83 -12.69 -9.77
N PRO A 67 -2.98 -13.69 -8.87
CA PRO A 67 -1.86 -14.41 -8.29
C PRO A 67 -1.03 -15.19 -9.31
N ILE A 68 -1.58 -15.44 -10.50
CA ILE A 68 -0.93 -16.23 -11.56
C ILE A 68 0.01 -15.34 -12.41
N GLN A 69 -0.09 -14.01 -12.27
CA GLN A 69 0.82 -13.07 -12.92
C GLN A 69 2.15 -12.94 -12.16
N ILE A 70 3.08 -12.14 -12.70
CA ILE A 70 4.44 -11.99 -12.17
C ILE A 70 4.46 -11.59 -10.68
N GLU A 71 5.44 -12.11 -9.94
CA GLU A 71 5.68 -11.78 -8.54
C GLU A 71 6.22 -10.33 -8.37
N PRO A 72 6.15 -9.74 -7.16
CA PRO A 72 6.71 -8.42 -6.91
C PRO A 72 8.21 -8.33 -7.26
N VAL A 73 8.59 -7.29 -8.00
CA VAL A 73 9.99 -7.08 -8.37
C VAL A 73 10.75 -6.47 -7.19
N VAL A 74 11.41 -7.32 -6.42
CA VAL A 74 12.30 -6.92 -5.32
C VAL A 74 13.75 -7.03 -5.75
N THR A 75 14.46 -5.90 -5.81
CA THR A 75 15.88 -5.82 -6.23
C THR A 75 16.87 -6.11 -5.11
N LEU A 76 16.40 -6.18 -3.86
CA LEU A 76 17.20 -6.51 -2.69
C LEU A 76 17.50 -8.01 -2.63
N GLU A 77 18.71 -8.35 -2.19
CA GLU A 77 19.09 -9.73 -1.92
C GLU A 77 18.32 -10.29 -0.71
N SER A 78 17.89 -11.55 -0.80
CA SER A 78 17.06 -12.19 0.24
C SER A 78 17.70 -12.15 1.63
N HIS A 79 19.02 -12.29 1.74
CA HIS A 79 19.72 -12.22 3.03
C HIS A 79 19.62 -10.83 3.70
N LEU A 80 19.53 -9.74 2.92
CA LEU A 80 19.32 -8.41 3.48
C LEU A 80 17.90 -8.25 4.02
N ILE A 81 16.91 -8.77 3.30
CA ILE A 81 15.50 -8.78 3.73
C ILE A 81 15.36 -9.58 5.03
N ASP A 82 15.96 -10.77 5.09
CA ASP A 82 15.97 -11.62 6.29
C ASP A 82 16.63 -10.97 7.49
N ASN A 83 17.75 -10.28 7.29
CA ASN A 83 18.42 -9.57 8.37
C ASN A 83 17.57 -8.43 8.92
N ILE A 84 16.95 -7.64 8.06
CA ILE A 84 16.02 -6.57 8.48
C ILE A 84 14.85 -7.18 9.25
N ARG A 85 14.24 -8.23 8.70
CA ARG A 85 13.12 -8.94 9.32
C ARG A 85 13.47 -9.45 10.71
N LYS A 86 14.60 -10.15 10.87
CA LYS A 86 15.07 -10.68 12.16
C LYS A 86 15.40 -9.57 13.16
N ASN A 87 16.10 -8.52 12.71
CA ASN A 87 16.49 -7.40 13.58
C ASN A 87 15.30 -6.62 14.14
N TYR A 88 14.24 -6.45 13.35
CA TYR A 88 13.02 -5.76 13.77
C TYR A 88 11.91 -6.72 14.27
N ASN A 89 12.22 -8.01 14.39
CA ASN A 89 11.31 -9.08 14.83
C ASN A 89 9.97 -9.07 14.07
N VAL A 90 10.04 -8.87 12.75
CA VAL A 90 8.87 -8.80 11.86
C VAL A 90 8.50 -10.21 11.36
N PRO A 91 7.21 -10.57 11.32
CA PRO A 91 6.76 -11.81 10.70
C PRO A 91 7.16 -11.94 9.22
N GLU A 92 7.46 -13.15 8.78
CA GLU A 92 7.89 -13.45 7.41
C GLU A 92 6.85 -13.10 6.36
N TYR A 93 5.57 -13.36 6.64
CA TYR A 93 4.48 -13.06 5.71
C TYR A 93 4.33 -11.55 5.40
N LEU A 94 4.88 -10.65 6.22
CA LEU A 94 4.86 -9.19 5.98
C LEU A 94 6.08 -8.67 5.23
N VAL A 95 7.22 -9.36 5.36
CA VAL A 95 8.52 -8.92 4.82
C VAL A 95 9.28 -10.15 4.33
N SER A 96 8.97 -10.56 3.10
CA SER A 96 9.74 -11.53 2.33
C SER A 96 9.90 -11.02 0.89
N LYS A 97 10.60 -11.77 0.04
CA LYS A 97 10.77 -11.39 -1.37
C LYS A 97 9.49 -11.62 -2.18
N GLU A 98 8.71 -12.60 -1.76
CA GLU A 98 7.47 -13.06 -2.39
C GLU A 98 6.22 -12.36 -1.81
N ALA A 99 6.36 -11.67 -0.66
CA ALA A 99 5.26 -10.98 -0.01
C ALA A 99 4.71 -9.86 -0.91
N SER A 100 3.39 -9.90 -1.13
CA SER A 100 2.64 -8.90 -1.88
C SER A 100 1.53 -8.30 -1.02
N VAL A 101 0.94 -7.20 -1.47
CA VAL A 101 -0.24 -6.61 -0.80
C VAL A 101 -1.38 -7.64 -0.75
N GLN A 102 -1.53 -8.44 -1.81
CA GLN A 102 -2.54 -9.49 -1.87
C GLN A 102 -2.28 -10.60 -0.85
N SER A 103 -1.05 -11.14 -0.78
CA SER A 103 -0.73 -12.24 0.14
C SER A 103 -0.81 -11.85 1.62
N VAL A 104 -0.73 -10.55 1.93
CA VAL A 104 -0.91 -10.01 3.29
C VAL A 104 -2.38 -9.72 3.61
N ALA A 105 -3.20 -9.51 2.59
CA ALA A 105 -4.63 -9.23 2.72
C ALA A 105 -5.48 -10.50 2.80
N ASP A 106 -5.05 -11.57 2.15
CA ASP A 106 -5.63 -12.92 2.20
C ASP A 106 -5.36 -13.63 3.55
#